data_AF-A0A8M1M513-F1
#
_entry.id   AF-A0A8M1M513-F1
#
_cell.length_a   1.000
_cell.length_b   1.000
_cell.length_c   1.000
_cell.angle_alpha   90.00
_cell.angle_beta   90.00
_cell.angle_gamma   90.00
#
_symmetry.space_group_name_H-M   'P 1'
#
loop_
_entity.id
_entity.type
_entity.pdbx_description
1 polymer ?
#
loop_
_entity_poly.entity_id
_entity_poly.type
_entity_poly.pdbx_seq_one_letter_code
_entity_poly.pdbx_strand_id
1 'polypeptide(L)'
;MQNAASIKSLNLSNSEDSQESPSPTSISTAAHKRLPTCKGSFFGSDALKSLVLQFLQQYYLIYDSGDRQGLLGAYHDEACFSLAIPFNPEESAPSSLCKYFKESRNMKKLKDASLRVQPLKHTKRDIVGSLCVLPKTQHDLSSFLVDMWFQMVSTGFLPQAAPESRG
;
A
#
# COMPACT_ATOMS: atom_id res chain seq x y z
N MET A 1 -0.70 26.25 89.71
CA MET A 1 0.20 25.31 89.01
C MET A 1 0.75 26.10 87.83
N GLN A 2 1.77 26.93 88.05
CA GLN A 2 3.21 26.67 87.76
C GLN A 2 3.38 26.30 86.29
N ASN A 3 4.28 26.84 85.49
CA ASN A 3 5.47 27.71 85.56
C ASN A 3 5.90 27.72 84.06
N ALA A 4 6.79 28.51 83.48
CA ALA A 4 7.58 29.69 83.76
C ALA A 4 8.15 30.07 82.37
N ALA A 5 8.58 31.30 82.20
CA ALA A 5 9.28 31.75 81.01
C ALA A 5 10.60 31.01 80.77
N SER A 6 10.99 30.82 79.50
CA SER A 6 12.40 30.90 79.11
C SER A 6 12.56 31.11 77.61
N ILE A 7 13.08 32.27 77.22
CA ILE A 7 13.75 32.47 75.94
C ILE A 7 15.22 32.12 76.16
N LYS A 8 15.80 31.27 75.29
CA LYS A 8 17.24 31.24 75.02
C LYS A 8 17.51 31.00 73.53
N SER A 9 18.44 31.79 73.01
CA SER A 9 18.84 31.93 71.61
C SER A 9 19.72 30.79 71.08
N LEU A 10 19.62 30.58 69.75
CA LEU A 10 20.62 30.23 68.73
C LEU A 10 21.85 29.36 69.12
N ASN A 11 22.00 28.20 68.48
CA ASN A 11 23.13 27.99 67.55
C ASN A 11 22.97 26.78 66.61
N LEU A 12 23.62 26.94 65.47
CA LEU A 12 23.64 26.16 64.24
C LEU A 12 24.31 24.78 64.39
N SER A 13 23.73 23.73 63.82
CA SER A 13 24.52 22.61 63.26
C SER A 13 23.73 21.94 62.13
N ASN A 14 24.29 22.03 60.92
CA ASN A 14 23.88 21.29 59.73
C ASN A 14 24.23 19.81 59.93
N SER A 15 23.35 18.90 59.50
CA SER A 15 23.79 17.70 58.78
C SER A 15 22.63 17.11 58.00
N GLU A 16 22.90 16.90 56.72
CA GLU A 16 22.07 16.34 55.67
C GLU A 16 21.63 14.90 55.98
N ASP A 17 20.37 14.54 55.69
CA ASP A 17 20.05 13.58 54.61
C ASP A 17 18.53 13.48 54.43
N SER A 18 18.01 13.95 53.29
CA SER A 18 16.62 13.78 52.87
C SER A 18 16.54 12.59 51.90
N GLN A 19 16.11 11.43 52.38
CA GLN A 19 15.67 10.33 51.52
C GLN A 19 14.14 10.26 51.55
N GLU A 20 13.49 11.00 50.64
CA GLU A 20 12.09 10.79 50.29
C GLU A 20 12.05 9.89 49.04
N SER A 21 11.44 8.72 49.17
CA SER A 21 11.28 7.74 48.09
C SER A 21 10.38 8.28 46.99
N PRO A 22 10.71 8.13 45.70
CA PRO A 22 9.85 8.60 44.63
C PRO A 22 8.59 7.73 44.59
N SER A 23 7.43 8.39 44.67
CA SER A 23 6.12 7.77 44.46
C SER A 23 6.09 7.01 43.13
N PRO A 24 5.40 5.85 43.04
CA PRO A 24 5.36 5.11 41.78
C PRO A 24 4.63 5.96 40.73
N THR A 25 5.39 6.46 39.77
CA THR A 25 4.87 7.08 38.56
C THR A 25 3.86 6.11 37.94
N SER A 26 2.57 6.39 38.06
CA SER A 26 1.56 5.76 37.23
C SER A 26 1.80 6.27 35.81
N ILE A 27 2.70 5.61 35.08
CA ILE A 27 2.80 5.76 33.64
C ILE A 27 1.49 5.21 33.10
N SER A 28 0.52 6.10 32.91
CA SER A 28 -0.70 5.78 32.17
C SER A 28 -0.32 5.68 30.69
N THR A 29 0.21 4.52 30.30
CA THR A 29 0.30 4.11 28.89
C THR A 29 -1.10 3.74 28.41
N ALA A 30 -1.97 4.76 28.28
CA ALA A 30 -3.16 4.65 27.45
C ALA A 30 -2.70 4.65 25.99
N ALA A 31 -2.19 3.51 25.51
CA ALA A 31 -1.93 3.30 24.10
C ALA A 31 -3.22 3.63 23.33
N HIS A 32 -3.21 4.73 22.59
CA HIS A 32 -4.36 5.15 21.80
C HIS A 32 -4.62 4.09 20.73
N LYS A 33 -5.59 3.20 20.97
CA LYS A 33 -6.06 2.19 20.03
C LYS A 33 -6.95 2.83 18.94
N ARG A 34 -6.47 3.87 18.26
CA ARG A 34 -7.20 4.49 17.15
C ARG A 34 -6.53 4.11 15.85
N LEU A 35 -7.30 3.49 14.96
CA LEU A 35 -6.85 3.25 13.59
C LEU A 35 -6.70 4.59 12.85
N PRO A 36 -5.78 4.68 11.87
CA PRO A 36 -5.72 5.83 10.98
C PRO A 36 -7.06 6.07 10.28
N THR A 37 -7.38 7.33 10.00
CA THR A 37 -8.58 7.68 9.23
C THR A 37 -8.43 7.23 7.77
N CYS A 38 -9.46 6.55 7.25
CA CYS A 38 -9.54 6.21 5.84
C CYS A 38 -9.63 7.50 4.99
N LYS A 39 -8.83 7.58 3.94
CA LYS A 39 -8.84 8.69 2.97
C LYS A 39 -9.39 8.22 1.64
N GLY A 40 -9.76 9.16 0.78
CA GLY A 40 -10.00 8.88 -0.65
C GLY A 40 -8.68 8.70 -1.40
N SER A 41 -8.71 8.91 -2.71
CA SER A 41 -7.58 8.72 -3.62
C SER A 41 -6.32 9.50 -3.25
N PHE A 42 -5.16 8.92 -3.55
CA PHE A 42 -3.83 9.50 -3.39
C PHE A 42 -2.99 9.37 -4.69
N PHE A 43 -2.59 10.49 -5.30
CA PHE A 43 -1.86 10.51 -6.58
C PHE A 43 -0.43 11.08 -6.51
N GLY A 44 0.00 11.61 -5.36
CA GLY A 44 1.29 12.29 -5.20
C GLY A 44 1.36 13.71 -5.80
N SER A 45 1.02 13.90 -7.07
CA SER A 45 0.97 15.22 -7.75
C SER A 45 -0.19 15.35 -8.75
N ASP A 46 -0.58 16.58 -9.10
CA ASP A 46 -1.67 16.84 -10.07
C ASP A 46 -1.32 16.38 -11.50
N ALA A 47 -0.05 16.44 -11.88
CA ALA A 47 0.43 15.92 -13.17
C ALA A 47 0.25 14.39 -13.24
N LEU A 48 0.65 13.68 -12.19
CA LEU A 48 0.43 12.24 -12.09
C LEU A 48 -1.05 11.88 -12.05
N LYS A 49 -1.84 12.63 -11.28
CA LYS A 49 -3.29 12.45 -11.25
C LYS A 49 -3.88 12.52 -12.66
N SER A 50 -3.53 13.55 -13.42
CA SER A 50 -4.03 13.73 -14.78
C SER A 50 -3.61 12.59 -15.70
N LEU A 51 -2.34 12.19 -15.65
CA LEU A 51 -1.80 11.08 -16.44
C LEU A 51 -2.49 9.74 -16.12
N VAL A 52 -2.62 9.41 -14.84
CA VAL A 52 -3.22 8.14 -14.38
C VAL A 52 -4.70 8.09 -14.72
N LEU A 53 -5.44 9.19 -14.52
CA LEU A 53 -6.86 9.23 -14.88
C LEU A 53 -7.09 9.10 -16.39
N GLN A 54 -6.26 9.73 -17.22
CA GLN A 54 -6.33 9.54 -18.67
C GLN A 54 -6.03 8.09 -19.07
N PHE A 55 -5.00 7.47 -18.47
CA PHE A 55 -4.69 6.07 -18.71
C PHE A 55 -5.88 5.16 -18.34
N LEU A 56 -6.45 5.32 -17.14
CA LEU A 56 -7.59 4.53 -16.68
C LEU A 56 -8.80 4.71 -17.60
N GLN A 57 -9.07 5.93 -18.04
CA GLN A 57 -10.15 6.21 -18.97
C GLN A 57 -9.98 5.46 -20.29
N GLN A 58 -8.81 5.55 -20.92
CA GLN A 58 -8.55 4.87 -22.19
C GLN A 58 -8.53 3.34 -22.04
N TYR A 59 -7.89 2.84 -20.97
CA TYR A 59 -7.80 1.42 -20.71
C TYR A 59 -9.19 0.80 -20.53
N TYR A 60 -10.03 1.37 -19.65
CA TYR A 60 -11.35 0.80 -19.38
C TYR A 60 -12.37 1.07 -20.50
N LEU A 61 -12.22 2.16 -21.26
CA LEU A 61 -12.99 2.37 -22.49
C LEU A 61 -12.81 1.19 -23.47
N ILE A 62 -11.57 0.76 -23.68
CA ILE A 62 -11.28 -0.39 -24.54
C ILE A 62 -11.71 -1.70 -23.84
N TYR A 63 -11.42 -1.83 -22.55
CA TYR A 63 -11.73 -3.05 -21.78
C TYR A 63 -13.23 -3.41 -21.80
N ASP A 64 -14.09 -2.40 -21.72
CA ASP A 64 -15.55 -2.55 -21.67
C ASP A 64 -16.23 -2.51 -23.05
N SER A 65 -15.48 -2.18 -24.11
CA SER A 65 -16.00 -2.17 -25.50
C SER A 65 -16.50 -3.53 -25.99
N GLY A 66 -16.07 -4.61 -25.34
CA GLY A 66 -16.32 -5.99 -25.74
C GLY A 66 -15.27 -6.57 -26.69
N ASP A 67 -14.46 -5.73 -27.36
CA ASP A 67 -13.25 -6.15 -28.06
C ASP A 67 -12.00 -5.62 -27.35
N ARG A 68 -11.36 -6.52 -26.59
CA ARG A 68 -10.19 -6.19 -25.80
C ARG A 68 -8.88 -6.22 -26.59
N GLN A 69 -8.90 -6.51 -27.90
CA GLN A 69 -7.69 -6.54 -28.74
C GLN A 69 -6.97 -5.18 -28.78
N GLY A 70 -7.72 -4.07 -28.66
CA GLY A 70 -7.16 -2.72 -28.57
C GLY A 70 -6.19 -2.51 -27.40
N LEU A 71 -6.18 -3.39 -26.40
CA LEU A 71 -5.25 -3.33 -25.26
C LEU A 71 -3.84 -3.79 -25.60
N LEU A 72 -3.57 -4.36 -26.78
CA LEU A 72 -2.21 -4.78 -27.18
C LEU A 72 -1.18 -3.65 -27.05
N GLY A 73 -1.57 -2.40 -27.35
CA GLY A 73 -0.70 -1.24 -27.22
C GLY A 73 -0.46 -0.77 -25.78
N ALA A 74 -1.28 -1.22 -24.83
CA ALA A 74 -1.16 -0.85 -23.41
C ALA A 74 -0.18 -1.76 -22.64
N TYR A 75 0.19 -2.91 -23.21
CA TYR A 75 1.07 -3.89 -22.57
C TYR A 75 2.44 -3.94 -23.24
N HIS A 76 3.49 -3.99 -22.41
CA HIS A 76 4.85 -4.29 -22.84
C HIS A 76 4.95 -5.72 -23.40
N ASP A 77 5.85 -5.99 -24.34
CA ASP A 77 6.00 -7.31 -24.98
C ASP A 77 6.16 -8.44 -23.96
N GLU A 78 7.01 -8.21 -22.96
CA GLU A 78 7.31 -9.13 -21.83
C GLU A 78 6.44 -8.88 -20.58
N ALA A 79 5.29 -8.23 -20.72
CA ALA A 79 4.40 -8.00 -19.58
C ALA A 79 3.90 -9.33 -18.99
N CYS A 80 3.66 -9.32 -17.68
CA CYS A 80 3.12 -10.45 -16.94
C CYS A 80 1.71 -10.15 -16.42
N PHE A 81 0.82 -11.15 -16.44
CA PHE A 81 -0.53 -11.05 -15.89
C PHE A 81 -0.92 -12.32 -15.15
N SER A 82 -1.57 -12.16 -13.99
CA SER A 82 -2.23 -13.25 -13.28
C SER A 82 -3.53 -12.76 -12.67
N LEU A 83 -4.54 -13.62 -12.64
CA LEU A 83 -5.80 -13.39 -11.95
C LEU A 83 -5.83 -14.18 -10.65
N ALA A 84 -6.47 -13.67 -9.61
CA ALA A 84 -6.75 -14.44 -8.39
C ALA A 84 -8.16 -14.12 -7.92
N ILE A 85 -8.93 -15.15 -7.60
CA ILE A 85 -10.23 -14.99 -6.95
C ILE A 85 -10.12 -15.31 -5.46
N PRO A 86 -10.86 -14.59 -4.60
CA PRO A 86 -11.00 -14.98 -3.20
C PRO A 86 -11.61 -16.37 -3.14
N PHE A 87 -11.09 -17.21 -2.25
CA PHE A 87 -11.65 -18.53 -1.99
C PHE A 87 -12.42 -18.48 -0.68
N ASN A 88 -13.72 -18.77 -0.73
CA ASN A 88 -14.55 -18.96 0.45
C ASN A 88 -14.87 -20.46 0.61
N PRO A 89 -14.36 -21.15 1.65
CA PRO A 89 -14.69 -22.55 1.90
C PRO A 89 -16.16 -22.78 2.29
N GLU A 90 -16.84 -21.75 2.81
CA GLU A 90 -18.20 -21.86 3.37
C GLU A 90 -19.31 -21.68 2.31
N GLU A 91 -18.96 -21.41 1.06
CA GLU A 91 -19.95 -21.27 -0.02
C GLU A 91 -20.41 -22.66 -0.50
N SER A 92 -21.60 -23.07 -0.04
CA SER A 92 -22.28 -24.30 -0.49
C SER A 92 -22.94 -24.17 -1.86
N ALA A 93 -23.06 -22.95 -2.40
CA ALA A 93 -23.61 -22.66 -3.72
C ALA A 93 -22.51 -22.56 -4.79
N PRO A 94 -22.82 -22.75 -6.09
CA PRO A 94 -21.88 -22.47 -7.16
C PRO A 94 -21.48 -20.99 -7.09
N SER A 95 -20.19 -20.71 -6.84
CA SER A 95 -19.73 -19.32 -6.75
C SER A 95 -20.00 -18.61 -8.07
N SER A 96 -20.50 -17.38 -8.00
CA SER A 96 -20.66 -16.50 -9.19
C SER A 96 -19.32 -16.27 -9.91
N LEU A 97 -18.21 -16.57 -9.23
CA LEU A 97 -16.84 -16.48 -9.71
C LEU A 97 -16.35 -17.75 -10.43
N CYS A 98 -17.19 -18.78 -10.61
CA CYS A 98 -16.81 -20.03 -11.25
C CYS A 98 -16.17 -19.86 -12.63
N LYS A 99 -16.61 -18.84 -13.39
CA LYS A 99 -16.07 -18.48 -14.71
C LYS A 99 -14.59 -18.05 -14.66
N TYR A 100 -14.12 -17.60 -13.51
CA TYR A 100 -12.75 -17.13 -13.28
C TYR A 100 -11.87 -18.19 -12.62
N PHE A 101 -12.45 -19.30 -12.13
CA PHE A 101 -11.74 -20.31 -11.34
C PHE A 101 -10.56 -20.93 -12.09
N LYS A 102 -10.71 -21.17 -13.40
CA LYS A 102 -9.67 -21.77 -14.26
C LYS A 102 -8.42 -20.89 -14.40
N GLU A 103 -8.59 -19.57 -14.37
CA GLU A 103 -7.48 -18.61 -14.51
C GLU A 103 -6.95 -18.14 -13.14
N SER A 104 -7.55 -18.58 -12.03
CA SER A 104 -7.18 -18.13 -10.69
C SER A 104 -5.86 -18.72 -10.21
N ARG A 105 -4.97 -17.85 -9.75
CA ARG A 105 -3.64 -18.17 -9.24
C ARG A 105 -3.52 -17.79 -7.76
N ASN A 106 -3.76 -18.76 -6.88
CA ASN A 106 -3.54 -18.59 -5.44
C ASN A 106 -2.35 -19.43 -4.96
N MET A 107 -1.18 -18.80 -4.86
CA MET A 107 0.07 -19.48 -4.46
C MET A 107 0.05 -20.07 -3.04
N LYS A 108 -0.82 -19.58 -2.14
CA LYS A 108 -0.95 -20.15 -0.78
C LYS A 108 -1.60 -21.53 -0.77
N LYS A 109 -2.50 -21.81 -1.72
CA LYS A 109 -3.27 -23.06 -1.76
C LYS A 109 -2.71 -24.09 -2.73
N LEU A 110 -2.10 -23.63 -3.80
CA LEU A 110 -1.65 -24.48 -4.88
C LEU A 110 -0.35 -25.17 -4.47
N LYS A 111 -0.40 -26.48 -4.16
CA LYS A 111 0.77 -27.23 -3.67
C LYS A 111 1.66 -27.77 -4.80
N ASP A 112 1.08 -28.05 -5.96
CA ASP A 112 1.79 -28.57 -7.12
C ASP A 112 2.52 -27.44 -7.87
N ALA A 113 3.84 -27.56 -8.04
CA ALA A 113 4.68 -26.57 -8.72
C ALA A 113 4.34 -26.40 -10.20
N SER A 114 3.90 -27.45 -10.89
CA SER A 114 3.54 -27.40 -12.32
C SER A 114 2.23 -26.62 -12.56
N LEU A 115 1.27 -26.78 -11.65
CA LEU A 115 0.00 -26.04 -11.67
C LEU A 115 0.17 -24.56 -11.23
N ARG A 116 1.30 -24.20 -10.58
CA ARG A 116 1.60 -22.80 -10.16
C ARG A 116 2.06 -21.90 -11.31
N VAL A 117 2.60 -22.49 -12.38
CA VAL A 117 3.16 -21.76 -13.53
C VAL A 117 2.11 -21.48 -14.59
N GLN A 118 1.18 -22.41 -14.82
CA GLN A 118 0.21 -22.32 -15.93
C GLN A 118 -0.72 -21.08 -15.93
N PRO A 119 -1.18 -20.53 -14.78
CA PRO A 119 -2.08 -19.37 -14.79
C PRO A 119 -1.38 -18.01 -15.03
N LEU A 120 -0.04 -17.98 -15.10
CA LEU A 120 0.71 -16.76 -15.38
C LEU A 120 0.87 -16.58 -16.89
N LYS A 121 0.45 -15.42 -17.40
CA LYS A 121 0.62 -15.04 -18.81
C LYS A 121 1.88 -14.20 -18.94
N HIS A 122 2.69 -14.48 -19.96
CA HIS A 122 4.08 -14.00 -20.06
C HIS A 122 4.40 -13.31 -21.39
N THR A 123 3.39 -12.81 -22.09
CA THR A 123 3.57 -11.89 -23.21
C THR A 123 2.33 -11.01 -23.34
N LYS A 124 2.43 -9.81 -23.95
CA LYS A 124 1.23 -8.98 -24.21
C LYS A 124 0.13 -9.72 -24.98
N ARG A 125 0.50 -10.65 -25.87
CA ARG A 125 -0.46 -11.45 -26.64
C ARG A 125 -1.19 -12.45 -25.75
N ASP A 126 -0.47 -13.15 -24.87
CA ASP A 126 -1.08 -14.08 -23.92
C ASP A 126 -2.00 -13.35 -22.94
N ILE A 127 -1.61 -12.15 -22.51
CA ILE A 127 -2.42 -11.30 -21.64
C ILE A 127 -3.72 -10.93 -22.34
N VAL A 128 -3.64 -10.30 -23.51
CA VAL A 128 -4.83 -9.82 -24.23
C VAL A 128 -5.74 -10.99 -24.65
N GLY A 129 -5.16 -12.11 -25.10
CA GLY A 129 -5.92 -13.33 -25.37
C GLY A 129 -6.70 -13.83 -24.14
N SER A 130 -6.06 -13.80 -22.97
CA SER A 130 -6.71 -14.15 -21.70
C SER A 130 -7.79 -13.15 -21.32
N LEU A 131 -7.56 -11.85 -21.51
CA LEU A 131 -8.56 -10.82 -21.26
C LEU A 131 -9.78 -10.98 -22.18
N CYS A 132 -9.60 -11.31 -23.45
CA CYS A 132 -10.70 -11.48 -24.42
C CYS A 132 -11.69 -12.60 -24.04
N VAL A 133 -11.25 -13.65 -23.33
CA VAL A 133 -12.12 -14.74 -22.90
C VAL A 133 -12.83 -14.49 -21.56
N LEU A 134 -12.44 -13.43 -20.82
CA LEU A 134 -13.12 -13.05 -19.59
C LEU A 134 -14.52 -12.48 -19.88
N PRO A 135 -15.48 -12.62 -18.95
CA PRO A 135 -16.80 -12.00 -19.07
C PRO A 135 -16.73 -10.51 -19.40
N LYS A 136 -17.70 -10.00 -20.15
CA LYS A 136 -17.84 -8.55 -20.41
C LYS A 136 -18.14 -7.81 -19.11
N THR A 137 -17.66 -6.58 -19.03
CA THR A 137 -17.71 -5.72 -17.84
C THR A 137 -18.17 -4.32 -18.22
N GLN A 138 -18.56 -3.55 -17.21
CA GLN A 138 -18.83 -2.12 -17.33
C GLN A 138 -18.35 -1.47 -16.03
N HIS A 139 -17.37 -0.58 -16.12
CA HIS A 139 -16.76 0.09 -14.97
C HIS A 139 -17.31 1.50 -14.83
N ASP A 140 -17.75 1.84 -13.61
CA ASP A 140 -18.06 3.23 -13.26
C ASP A 140 -16.78 3.95 -12.82
N LEU A 141 -16.10 4.57 -13.78
CA LEU A 141 -14.86 5.32 -13.53
C LEU A 141 -15.05 6.50 -12.56
N SER A 142 -16.26 7.03 -12.39
CA SER A 142 -16.51 8.13 -11.44
C SER A 142 -16.38 7.69 -9.98
N SER A 143 -16.54 6.39 -9.72
CA SER A 143 -16.44 5.78 -8.40
C SER A 143 -15.02 5.31 -8.01
N PHE A 144 -14.05 5.43 -8.92
CA PHE A 144 -12.71 4.88 -8.70
C PHE A 144 -11.95 5.64 -7.60
N LEU A 145 -11.41 4.86 -6.64
CA LEU A 145 -10.41 5.32 -5.69
C LEU A 145 -9.03 4.80 -6.12
N VAL A 146 -8.08 5.71 -6.27
CA VAL A 146 -6.75 5.40 -6.81
C VAL A 146 -5.68 5.77 -5.79
N ASP A 147 -4.85 4.79 -5.42
CA ASP A 147 -3.72 4.99 -4.53
C ASP A 147 -2.40 4.68 -5.28
N MET A 148 -1.57 5.70 -5.45
CA MET A 148 -0.23 5.57 -6.01
C MET A 148 0.77 5.19 -4.93
N TRP A 149 1.34 3.99 -5.05
CA TRP A 149 2.32 3.46 -4.09
C TRP A 149 3.72 4.07 -4.24
N PHE A 150 4.25 4.11 -5.46
CA PHE A 150 5.63 4.51 -5.72
C PHE A 150 5.77 5.13 -7.12
N GLN A 151 6.60 6.17 -7.21
CA GLN A 151 7.05 6.75 -8.46
C GLN A 151 8.58 6.75 -8.46
N MET A 152 9.18 6.15 -9.49
CA MET A 152 10.62 6.29 -9.71
C MET A 152 10.89 7.63 -10.37
N VAL A 153 11.63 8.51 -9.71
CA VAL A 153 12.18 9.72 -10.34
C VAL A 153 13.58 9.37 -10.84
N SER A 154 13.75 9.28 -12.15
CA SER A 154 15.07 9.13 -12.74
C SER A 154 15.74 10.50 -12.80
N THR A 155 16.58 10.82 -11.82
CA THR A 155 17.49 11.98 -11.93
C THR A 155 18.70 11.54 -12.76
N GLY A 156 18.63 11.71 -14.07
CA GLY A 156 19.79 11.52 -14.94
C GLY A 156 20.83 12.60 -14.66
N PHE A 157 21.97 12.22 -14.05
CA PHE A 157 23.16 13.06 -14.08
C PHE A 157 23.77 12.97 -15.48
N LEU A 158 23.72 14.07 -16.24
CA LEU A 158 24.52 14.23 -17.45
C LEU A 158 25.98 14.42 -17.03
N PRO A 159 26.92 13.54 -17.43
CA PRO A 159 28.33 13.80 -17.22
C PRO A 159 28.73 15.04 -18.02
N GLN A 160 29.37 15.99 -17.34
CA GLN A 160 29.90 17.19 -17.98
C GLN A 160 31.01 16.79 -18.98
N ALA A 161 30.87 17.20 -20.23
CA ALA A 161 31.90 16.98 -21.24
C ALA A 161 33.21 17.64 -20.80
N ALA A 162 34.30 16.87 -20.81
CA ALA A 162 35.64 17.39 -20.53
C ALA A 162 36.03 18.40 -21.61
N PRO A 163 36.69 19.52 -21.26
CA PRO A 163 37.16 20.48 -22.25
C PRO A 163 38.22 19.81 -23.14
N GLU A 164 38.04 19.91 -24.46
CA GLU A 164 39.00 19.45 -25.44
C GLU A 164 40.34 20.15 -25.22
N SER A 165 41.40 19.34 -25.00
CA SER A 165 42.77 19.82 -24.98
C SER A 165 43.14 20.29 -26.38
N ARG A 166 43.23 21.61 -26.58
CA ARG A 166 43.94 22.16 -27.74
C ARG A 166 45.42 21.83 -27.57
N GLY A 167 45.95 21.14 -28.58
CA GLY A 167 47.39 20.88 -28.74
C GLY A 167 48.19 22.14 -29.02
#